data_AF-A0A972MWQ8-F1
#
_entry.id   AF-A0A972MWQ8-F1
#
_cell.length_a   1.000
_cell.length_b   1.000
_cell.length_c   1.000
_cell.angle_alpha   90.00
_cell.angle_beta   90.00
_cell.angle_gamma   90.00
#
_symmetry.space_group_name_H-M   'P 1'
#
loop_
_entity.id
_entity.type
_entity.pdbx_description
1 polymer ?
#
loop_
_entity_poly.entity_id
_entity_poly.type
_entity_poly.pdbx_seq_one_letter_code
_entity_poly.pdbx_strand_id
1 'polypeptide(L)'
;MASPKEYWQRIEELGLDHMEIEVSSIAEAKTALRRVRGLQKELRQIKKNINLDMKSIRAMYRQKMATAASTTSSIVSLFGKRKLAGQLRADEKRRLRMERDSILEPYESLKFTIDNLLLQLDAAKEQIQQFIEDTKHQSGENKQSLSSTKELDTETIFCPQCGVVVEKTDKFCRNCGYKL
;
A
#
# COMPACT_ATOMS: atom_id res chain seq x y z
N MET A 1 2.61 -16.10 -21.55
CA MET A 1 3.40 -15.62 -20.41
C MET A 1 4.15 -14.42 -20.90
N ALA A 2 4.03 -13.29 -20.21
CA ALA A 2 4.74 -12.09 -20.64
C ALA A 2 6.23 -12.21 -20.27
N SER A 3 7.11 -11.69 -21.12
CA SER A 3 8.54 -11.67 -20.82
C SER A 3 8.85 -10.68 -19.68
N PRO A 4 9.97 -10.85 -18.94
CA PRO A 4 10.37 -9.86 -17.93
C PRO A 4 10.52 -8.45 -18.52
N LYS A 5 10.97 -8.36 -19.78
CA LYS A 5 11.15 -7.10 -20.50
C LYS A 5 9.81 -6.39 -20.78
N GLU A 6 8.78 -7.13 -21.15
CA GLU A 6 7.43 -6.56 -21.34
C GLU A 6 6.87 -5.97 -20.04
N TYR A 7 7.11 -6.64 -18.90
CA TYR A 7 6.69 -6.09 -17.63
C TYR A 7 7.48 -4.83 -17.23
N TRP A 8 8.78 -4.78 -17.53
CA TRP A 8 9.60 -3.58 -17.36
C TRP A 8 9.08 -2.40 -18.17
N GLN A 9 8.82 -2.62 -19.47
CA GLN A 9 8.24 -1.59 -20.35
C GLN A 9 6.92 -1.07 -19.79
N ARG A 10 6.06 -1.97 -19.32
CA ARG A 10 4.78 -1.57 -18.72
C ARG A 10 4.94 -0.74 -17.45
N ILE A 11 6.01 -0.93 -16.67
CA ILE A 11 6.31 -0.11 -15.49
C ILE A 11 6.84 1.26 -15.93
N GLU A 12 7.73 1.31 -16.93
CA GLU A 12 8.24 2.56 -17.50
C GLU A 12 7.11 3.41 -18.09
N GLU A 13 6.13 2.79 -18.76
CA GLU A 13 4.93 3.45 -19.29
C GLU A 13 4.08 4.14 -18.22
N LEU A 14 4.19 3.73 -16.95
CA LEU A 14 3.51 4.41 -15.84
C LEU A 14 4.09 5.80 -15.55
N GLY A 15 5.29 6.11 -16.09
CA GLY A 15 5.92 7.42 -15.99
C GLY A 15 6.24 7.83 -14.55
N LEU A 16 6.70 6.88 -13.73
CA LEU A 16 6.99 7.13 -12.31
C LEU A 16 8.26 7.98 -12.10
N ASP A 17 9.21 7.94 -13.04
CA ASP A 17 10.52 8.62 -12.93
C ASP A 17 10.46 10.15 -13.03
N HIS A 18 9.37 10.72 -13.54
CA HIS A 18 9.23 12.18 -13.74
C HIS A 18 8.02 12.75 -12.99
N MET A 19 7.61 12.09 -11.90
CA MET A 19 6.44 12.51 -11.15
C MET A 19 6.82 13.48 -10.03
N GLU A 20 6.87 14.76 -10.36
CA GLU A 20 6.94 15.83 -9.36
C GLU A 20 5.51 16.14 -8.89
N ILE A 21 5.24 15.82 -7.62
CA ILE A 21 3.96 16.13 -6.98
C ILE A 21 4.13 17.43 -6.21
N GLU A 22 3.97 18.55 -6.89
CA GLU A 22 3.80 19.85 -6.24
C GLU A 22 2.33 20.05 -5.90
N VAL A 23 2.04 20.36 -4.64
CA VAL A 23 0.67 20.54 -4.17
C VAL A 23 0.54 21.94 -3.58
N SER A 24 -0.21 22.81 -4.27
CA SER A 24 -0.46 24.18 -3.80
C SER A 24 -1.86 24.35 -3.20
N SER A 25 -2.80 23.47 -3.58
CA SER A 25 -4.21 23.55 -3.20
C SER A 25 -4.75 22.21 -2.69
N ILE A 26 -5.74 22.26 -1.79
CA ILE A 26 -6.47 21.06 -1.33
C ILE A 26 -7.10 20.29 -2.50
N ALA A 27 -7.55 21.00 -3.55
CA ALA A 27 -8.14 20.36 -4.73
C ALA A 27 -7.10 19.58 -5.55
N GLU A 28 -5.91 20.15 -5.71
CA GLU A 28 -4.76 19.51 -6.36
C GLU A 28 -4.28 18.31 -5.53
N ALA A 29 -4.19 18.47 -4.20
CA ALA A 29 -3.81 17.42 -3.26
C ALA A 29 -4.70 16.18 -3.42
N LYS A 30 -6.03 16.38 -3.45
CA LYS A 30 -6.99 15.29 -3.65
C LYS A 30 -6.85 14.64 -5.02
N THR A 31 -6.51 15.40 -6.04
CA THR A 31 -6.32 14.89 -7.41
C THR A 31 -5.04 14.06 -7.50
N ALA A 32 -3.93 14.56 -6.96
CA ALA A 32 -2.67 13.83 -6.83
C ALA A 32 -2.86 12.52 -6.05
N LEU A 33 -3.61 12.54 -4.95
CA LEU A 33 -3.91 11.35 -4.15
C LEU A 33 -4.76 10.31 -4.90
N ARG A 34 -5.67 10.74 -5.78
CA ARG A 34 -6.39 9.81 -6.69
C ARG A 34 -5.44 9.18 -7.71
N ARG A 35 -4.53 9.97 -8.29
CA ARG A 35 -3.51 9.50 -9.23
C ARG A 35 -2.59 8.45 -8.58
N VAL A 36 -2.02 8.77 -7.41
CA VAL A 36 -1.17 7.84 -6.64
C VAL A 36 -1.89 6.52 -6.37
N ARG A 37 -3.15 6.56 -5.92
CA ARG A 37 -3.96 5.33 -5.71
C ARG A 37 -4.19 4.55 -7.01
N GLY A 38 -4.32 5.23 -8.15
CA GLY A 38 -4.42 4.59 -9.47
C GLY A 38 -3.15 3.80 -9.80
N LEU A 39 -2.00 4.45 -9.70
CA LEU A 39 -0.68 3.84 -9.94
C LEU A 39 -0.43 2.65 -9.02
N GLN A 40 -0.78 2.77 -7.73
CA GLN A 40 -0.69 1.66 -6.79
C GLN A 40 -1.52 0.45 -7.22
N LYS A 41 -2.72 0.66 -7.80
CA LYS A 41 -3.56 -0.44 -8.29
C LYS A 41 -2.92 -1.12 -9.51
N GLU A 42 -2.37 -0.33 -10.43
CA GLU A 42 -1.70 -0.84 -11.63
C GLU A 42 -0.46 -1.65 -11.28
N LEU A 43 0.41 -1.14 -10.41
CA LEU A 43 1.58 -1.86 -9.90
C LEU A 43 1.18 -3.17 -9.19
N ARG A 44 0.14 -3.15 -8.36
CA ARG A 44 -0.39 -4.37 -7.71
C ARG A 44 -0.93 -5.36 -8.72
N GLN A 45 -1.55 -4.91 -9.81
CA GLN A 45 -2.02 -5.79 -10.88
C GLN A 45 -0.86 -6.42 -11.65
N ILE A 46 0.18 -5.63 -11.97
CA ILE A 46 1.41 -6.13 -12.61
C ILE A 46 2.06 -7.20 -11.73
N LYS A 47 2.22 -6.93 -10.42
CA LYS A 47 2.75 -7.90 -9.46
C LYS A 47 1.95 -9.21 -9.42
N LYS A 48 0.61 -9.13 -9.49
CA LYS A 48 -0.25 -10.33 -9.56
C LYS A 48 0.02 -11.14 -10.83
N ASN A 49 0.14 -10.47 -11.98
CA ASN A 49 0.42 -11.13 -13.26
C ASN A 49 1.80 -11.82 -13.24
N ILE A 50 2.83 -11.14 -12.72
CA ILE A 50 4.17 -11.72 -12.50
C ILE A 50 4.08 -12.99 -11.65
N ASN A 51 3.34 -12.96 -10.53
CA ASN A 51 3.18 -14.15 -9.68
C ASN A 51 2.49 -15.32 -10.40
N LEU A 52 1.50 -15.03 -11.26
CA LEU A 52 0.84 -16.06 -12.08
C LEU A 52 1.81 -16.68 -13.09
N ASP A 53 2.62 -15.85 -13.76
CA ASP A 53 3.64 -16.31 -14.70
C ASP A 53 4.74 -17.11 -13.99
N MET A 54 5.24 -16.65 -12.84
CA MET A 54 6.20 -17.45 -12.05
C MET A 54 5.61 -18.79 -11.63
N LYS A 55 4.31 -18.84 -11.29
CA LYS A 55 3.62 -20.09 -10.94
C LYS A 55 3.51 -21.03 -12.14
N SER A 56 3.22 -20.53 -13.33
CA SER A 56 3.16 -21.34 -14.54
C SER A 56 4.55 -21.85 -14.95
N ILE A 57 5.62 -21.03 -14.87
CA ILE A 57 7.02 -21.50 -15.03
C ILE A 57 7.31 -22.65 -14.06
N ARG A 58 7.02 -22.48 -12.76
CA ARG A 58 7.25 -23.52 -11.75
C ARG A 58 6.48 -24.81 -12.06
N ALA A 59 5.25 -24.70 -12.56
CA ALA A 59 4.44 -25.84 -12.98
C ALA A 59 5.03 -26.55 -14.21
N MET A 60 5.46 -25.81 -15.23
CA MET A 60 6.11 -26.36 -16.43
C MET A 60 7.39 -27.14 -16.06
N TYR A 61 8.26 -26.57 -15.22
CA TYR A 61 9.49 -27.25 -14.80
C TYR A 61 9.21 -28.47 -13.90
N ARG A 62 8.14 -28.43 -13.09
CA ARG A 62 7.68 -29.61 -12.35
C ARG A 62 7.30 -30.75 -13.28
N GLN A 63 6.59 -30.44 -14.37
CA GLN A 63 6.23 -31.42 -15.39
C GLN A 63 7.46 -31.94 -16.15
N LYS A 64 8.37 -31.04 -16.59
CA LYS A 64 9.64 -31.42 -17.24
C LYS A 64 10.47 -32.37 -16.36
N MET A 65 10.56 -32.11 -15.05
CA MET A 65 11.27 -32.99 -14.11
C MET A 65 10.58 -34.34 -13.92
N ALA A 66 9.24 -34.38 -13.98
CA ALA A 66 8.48 -35.62 -13.90
C ALA A 66 8.68 -36.47 -15.17
N THR A 67 8.66 -35.86 -16.35
CA THR A 67 8.89 -36.56 -17.62
C THR A 67 10.35 -36.99 -17.82
N ALA A 68 11.31 -36.19 -17.36
CA ALA A 68 12.73 -36.56 -17.36
C ALA A 68 13.03 -37.79 -16.46
N ALA A 69 12.21 -38.04 -15.44
CA ALA A 69 12.32 -39.25 -14.64
C ALA A 69 11.84 -40.51 -15.39
N SER A 70 10.92 -40.35 -16.37
CA SER A 70 10.36 -41.45 -17.16
C SER A 70 11.13 -41.80 -18.43
N THR A 71 11.93 -40.88 -18.99
CA THR A 71 12.63 -41.09 -20.28
C THR A 71 13.94 -41.88 -20.17
N THR A 72 14.50 -42.06 -18.97
CA THR A 72 15.67 -42.95 -18.77
C THR A 72 15.21 -44.41 -18.77
N SER A 73 15.29 -44.99 -19.97
CA SER A 73 14.81 -46.30 -20.41
C SER A 73 14.88 -47.42 -19.36
N SER A 74 13.79 -48.16 -19.24
CA SER A 74 13.61 -49.38 -18.44
C SER A 74 14.76 -50.41 -18.61
N ILE A 75 15.46 -50.37 -19.75
CA ILE A 75 16.59 -51.25 -20.10
C ILE A 75 17.84 -50.99 -19.23
N VAL A 76 18.18 -49.73 -18.94
CA VAL A 76 19.37 -49.41 -18.12
C VAL A 76 19.13 -49.72 -16.64
N SER A 77 17.86 -49.67 -16.20
CA SER A 77 17.46 -50.06 -14.84
C SER A 77 17.45 -51.58 -14.63
N LEU A 78 17.33 -52.38 -15.71
CA LEU A 78 17.36 -53.84 -15.65
C LEU A 78 18.79 -54.42 -15.53
N PHE A 79 19.81 -53.80 -16.15
CA PHE A 79 21.18 -54.32 -16.20
C PHE A 79 22.08 -53.98 -15.00
N GLY A 80 21.52 -53.90 -13.78
CA GLY A 80 22.31 -53.88 -12.53
C GLY A 80 23.09 -52.60 -12.20
N LYS A 81 23.24 -51.64 -13.11
CA LYS A 81 23.93 -50.35 -12.87
C LYS A 81 23.02 -49.28 -12.23
N ARG A 82 22.28 -49.67 -11.18
CA ARG A 82 21.27 -48.83 -10.50
C ARG A 82 21.83 -47.52 -9.92
N LYS A 83 23.07 -47.52 -9.42
CA LYS A 83 23.73 -46.31 -8.86
C LYS A 83 23.94 -45.22 -9.93
N LEU A 84 24.40 -45.59 -11.12
CA LEU A 84 24.65 -44.65 -12.22
C LEU A 84 23.33 -44.06 -12.76
N ALA A 85 22.31 -44.90 -12.94
CA ALA A 85 20.99 -44.42 -13.36
C ALA A 85 20.35 -43.45 -12.34
N GLY A 86 20.59 -43.67 -11.04
CA GLY A 86 20.15 -42.75 -9.98
C GLY A 86 20.87 -41.40 -10.00
N GLN A 87 22.20 -41.41 -10.18
CA GLN A 87 23.01 -40.19 -10.27
C GLN A 87 22.62 -39.34 -11.48
N LEU A 88 22.49 -39.94 -12.66
CA LEU A 88 22.08 -39.22 -13.88
C LEU A 88 20.71 -38.53 -13.74
N ARG A 89 19.73 -39.21 -13.10
CA ARG A 89 18.42 -38.62 -12.82
C ARG A 89 18.50 -37.47 -11.82
N ALA A 90 19.36 -37.61 -10.81
CA ALA A 90 19.57 -36.57 -9.81
C ALA A 90 20.21 -35.32 -10.44
N ASP A 91 21.19 -35.52 -11.31
CA ASP A 91 21.91 -34.45 -12.02
C ASP A 91 21.00 -33.74 -13.03
N GLU A 92 20.20 -34.48 -13.80
CA GLU A 92 19.24 -33.87 -14.73
C GLU A 92 18.19 -33.03 -13.98
N LYS A 93 17.69 -33.52 -12.84
CA LYS A 93 16.79 -32.73 -11.98
C LYS A 93 17.48 -31.51 -11.39
N ARG A 94 18.78 -31.56 -11.08
CA ARG A 94 19.54 -30.39 -10.62
C ARG A 94 19.65 -29.36 -11.74
N ARG A 95 19.98 -29.79 -12.96
CA ARG A 95 20.04 -28.93 -14.15
C ARG A 95 18.74 -28.19 -14.39
N LEU A 96 17.61 -28.91 -14.41
CA LEU A 96 16.29 -28.31 -14.61
C LEU A 96 15.90 -27.33 -13.50
N ARG A 97 16.35 -27.53 -12.26
CA ARG A 97 16.14 -26.55 -11.16
C ARG A 97 16.97 -25.29 -11.38
N MET A 98 18.25 -25.43 -11.70
CA MET A 98 19.12 -24.28 -11.97
C MET A 98 18.60 -23.45 -13.15
N GLU A 99 18.17 -24.11 -14.23
CA GLU A 99 17.56 -23.45 -15.39
C GLU A 99 16.29 -22.69 -15.00
N ARG A 100 15.38 -23.33 -14.26
CA ARG A 100 14.18 -22.68 -13.73
C ARG A 100 14.53 -21.44 -12.90
N ASP A 101 15.50 -21.57 -11.99
CA ASP A 101 15.87 -20.48 -11.08
C ASP A 101 16.49 -19.31 -11.85
N SER A 102 17.30 -19.59 -12.89
CA SER A 102 17.83 -18.56 -13.79
C SER A 102 16.73 -17.81 -14.57
N ILE A 103 15.64 -18.50 -14.94
CA ILE A 103 14.50 -17.88 -15.63
C ILE A 103 13.62 -17.08 -14.66
N LEU A 104 13.52 -17.50 -13.40
CA LEU A 104 12.70 -16.82 -12.39
C LEU A 104 13.39 -15.59 -11.81
N GLU A 105 14.72 -15.58 -11.72
CA GLU A 105 15.52 -14.46 -11.19
C GLU A 105 15.09 -13.08 -11.71
N PRO A 106 14.94 -12.83 -13.03
CA PRO A 106 14.55 -11.51 -13.52
C PRO A 106 13.12 -11.11 -13.08
N TYR A 107 12.22 -12.07 -12.88
CA TYR A 107 10.88 -11.80 -12.33
C TYR A 107 10.94 -11.45 -10.84
N GLU A 108 11.86 -12.07 -10.08
CA GLU A 108 12.07 -11.76 -8.67
C GLU A 108 12.65 -10.36 -8.50
N SER A 109 13.68 -10.03 -9.27
CA SER A 109 14.28 -8.69 -9.35
C SER A 109 13.22 -7.63 -9.67
N LEU A 110 12.36 -7.90 -10.66
CA LEU A 110 11.26 -7.00 -11.00
C LEU A 110 10.22 -6.83 -9.89
N LYS A 111 9.89 -7.91 -9.18
CA LYS A 111 8.99 -7.86 -8.02
C LYS A 111 9.57 -6.97 -6.92
N PHE A 112 10.87 -7.03 -6.67
CA PHE A 112 11.52 -6.14 -5.71
C PHE A 112 11.44 -4.67 -6.15
N THR A 113 11.65 -4.36 -7.43
CA THR A 113 11.46 -3.01 -7.97
C THR A 113 10.03 -2.51 -7.72
N ILE A 114 9.02 -3.33 -8.04
CA ILE A 114 7.62 -2.97 -7.79
C ILE A 114 7.34 -2.73 -6.30
N ASP A 115 7.91 -3.55 -5.41
CA ASP A 115 7.76 -3.40 -3.97
C ASP A 115 8.36 -2.06 -3.49
N ASN A 116 9.53 -1.66 -4.01
CA ASN A 116 10.15 -0.36 -3.72
C ASN A 116 9.31 0.82 -4.23
N LEU A 117 8.80 0.74 -5.47
CA LEU A 117 7.95 1.78 -6.06
C LEU A 117 6.64 1.95 -5.25
N LEU A 118 6.06 0.84 -4.78
CA LEU A 118 4.87 0.89 -3.92
C LEU A 118 5.16 1.61 -2.59
N LEU A 119 6.31 1.36 -1.98
CA LEU A 119 6.73 2.04 -0.75
C LEU A 119 6.90 3.56 -0.97
N GLN A 120 7.51 3.96 -2.09
CA GLN A 120 7.65 5.38 -2.45
C GLN A 120 6.27 6.05 -2.63
N LEU A 121 5.35 5.38 -3.32
CA LEU A 121 3.99 5.89 -3.51
C LEU A 121 3.20 5.98 -2.19
N ASP A 122 3.39 5.02 -1.26
CA ASP A 122 2.77 5.07 0.07
C ASP A 122 3.33 6.26 0.88
N ALA A 123 4.63 6.52 0.83
CA ALA A 123 5.23 7.70 1.47
C ALA A 123 4.71 9.02 0.87
N ALA A 124 4.65 9.12 -0.46
CA ALA A 124 4.11 10.31 -1.14
C ALA A 124 2.62 10.54 -0.79
N LYS A 125 1.84 9.46 -0.71
CA LYS A 125 0.44 9.52 -0.28
C LYS A 125 0.32 10.06 1.14
N GLU A 126 1.18 9.63 2.05
CA GLU A 126 1.20 10.11 3.44
C GLU A 126 1.49 11.61 3.50
N GLN A 127 2.50 12.09 2.77
CA GLN A 127 2.83 13.52 2.67
C GLN A 127 1.64 14.36 2.17
N ILE A 128 0.95 13.89 1.13
CA ILE A 128 -0.24 14.57 0.60
C ILE A 128 -1.37 14.59 1.63
N GLN A 129 -1.54 13.53 2.43
CA GLN A 129 -2.56 13.48 3.48
C GLN A 129 -2.25 14.46 4.61
N GLN A 130 -1.00 14.51 5.07
CA GLN A 130 -0.53 15.47 6.06
C GLN A 130 -0.77 16.91 5.59
N PHE A 131 -0.39 17.24 4.35
CA PHE A 131 -0.66 18.55 3.76
C PHE A 131 -2.16 18.93 3.79
N ILE A 132 -3.06 18.00 3.47
CA ILE A 132 -4.51 18.23 3.51
C ILE A 132 -4.98 18.49 4.94
N GLU A 133 -4.44 17.78 5.93
CA GLU A 133 -4.76 17.95 7.33
C GLU A 133 -4.27 19.31 7.85
N ASP A 134 -3.02 19.67 7.60
CA ASP A 134 -2.42 20.94 8.00
C ASP A 134 -3.17 22.14 7.41
N THR A 135 -3.51 22.08 6.11
CA THR A 135 -4.26 23.15 5.44
C THR A 135 -5.68 23.29 6.02
N LYS A 136 -6.30 22.19 6.48
CA LYS A 136 -7.60 22.23 7.17
C LYS A 136 -7.48 22.86 8.56
N HIS A 137 -6.42 22.57 9.30
CA HIS A 137 -6.18 23.17 10.61
C HIS A 137 -5.96 24.69 10.51
N GLN A 138 -5.15 25.13 9.55
CA GLN A 138 -4.91 26.55 9.27
C GLN A 138 -6.20 27.31 8.86
N SER A 139 -7.12 26.64 8.17
CA SER A 139 -8.43 27.22 7.80
C SER A 139 -9.48 27.14 8.92
N GLY A 140 -9.28 26.30 9.94
CA GLY A 140 -10.12 26.16 11.12
C GLY A 140 -9.77 27.15 12.24
N GLU A 141 -8.49 27.41 12.48
CA GLU A 141 -8.03 28.37 13.49
C GLU A 141 -8.41 29.82 13.16
N ASN A 142 -8.54 30.15 11.87
CA ASN A 142 -8.97 31.47 11.42
C ASN A 142 -10.47 31.77 11.67
N LYS A 143 -11.22 30.84 12.28
CA LYS A 143 -12.61 31.06 12.74
C LYS A 143 -12.74 31.19 14.27
N GLN A 144 -11.71 30.88 15.04
CA GLN A 144 -11.74 30.98 16.52
C GLN A 144 -11.23 32.31 17.06
N SER A 145 -10.66 33.18 16.24
CA SER A 145 -10.21 34.53 16.63
C SER A 145 -11.29 35.62 16.52
N LEU A 146 -12.50 35.28 16.05
CA LEU A 146 -13.62 36.22 15.90
C LEU A 146 -14.85 35.87 16.77
N SER A 147 -14.64 35.24 17.93
CA SER A 147 -15.71 34.94 18.90
C SER A 147 -15.41 35.40 20.33
N SER A 148 -14.42 36.28 20.52
CA SER A 148 -13.96 36.70 21.84
C SER A 148 -13.95 38.23 22.02
N THR A 149 -14.94 38.93 21.49
CA THR A 149 -15.26 40.32 21.89
C THR A 149 -16.75 40.58 21.73
N LYS A 150 -17.53 40.06 22.68
CA LYS A 150 -18.80 40.67 23.09
C LYS A 150 -18.83 40.65 24.61
N GLU A 151 -17.95 41.47 25.19
CA GLU A 151 -18.18 42.03 26.52
C GLU A 151 -19.43 42.92 26.40
N LEU A 152 -20.57 42.38 26.82
CA LEU A 152 -21.58 43.19 27.47
C LEU A 152 -21.59 42.74 28.92
N ASP A 153 -21.22 43.67 29.79
CA ASP A 153 -21.24 43.55 31.23
C ASP A 153 -22.64 43.17 31.72
N THR A 154 -22.92 41.87 31.79
CA THR A 154 -23.99 41.34 32.63
C THR A 154 -23.34 40.89 33.92
N GLU A 155 -23.50 41.69 34.97
CA GLU A 155 -23.13 41.30 36.33
C GLU A 155 -23.84 39.97 36.66
N THR A 156 -23.10 38.87 36.66
CA THR A 156 -23.60 37.55 37.01
C THR A 156 -23.35 37.29 38.49
N ILE A 157 -24.33 36.70 39.17
CA ILE A 157 -24.28 36.34 40.59
C ILE A 157 -24.42 34.83 40.74
N PHE A 158 -23.97 34.28 41.86
CA PHE A 158 -24.12 32.86 42.17
C PHE A 158 -25.35 32.62 43.04
N CYS A 159 -26.15 31.62 42.70
CA CYS A 159 -27.27 31.21 43.54
C CYS A 159 -26.75 30.59 44.85
N PRO A 160 -27.12 31.10 46.04
CA PRO A 160 -26.60 30.61 47.31
C PRO A 160 -27.10 29.20 47.69
N GLN A 161 -28.17 28.72 47.04
CA GLN A 161 -28.75 27.41 47.36
C GLN A 161 -28.19 26.26 46.50
N CYS A 162 -27.88 26.49 45.21
CA CYS A 162 -27.39 25.43 44.31
C CYS A 162 -26.06 25.73 43.62
N GLY A 163 -25.50 26.93 43.81
CA GLY A 163 -24.20 27.32 43.26
C GLY A 163 -24.21 27.60 41.75
N VAL A 164 -25.36 27.54 41.08
CA VAL A 164 -25.48 27.87 39.65
C VAL A 164 -25.33 29.37 39.42
N VAL A 165 -24.65 29.74 38.33
CA VAL A 165 -24.52 31.12 37.86
C VAL A 165 -25.86 31.59 37.30
N VAL A 166 -26.28 32.78 37.72
CA VAL A 166 -27.55 33.41 37.35
C VAL A 166 -27.34 34.89 37.09
N GLU A 167 -28.13 35.44 36.18
CA GLU A 167 -28.07 36.87 35.84
C GLU A 167 -28.71 37.70 36.97
N LYS A 168 -28.14 38.87 37.31
CA LYS A 168 -28.67 39.74 38.39
C LYS A 168 -30.11 40.23 38.14
N THR A 169 -30.59 40.17 36.91
CA THR A 169 -31.98 40.50 36.54
C THR A 169 -32.98 39.36 36.82
N ASP A 170 -32.52 38.13 37.03
CA ASP A 170 -33.39 36.99 37.32
C ASP A 170 -33.89 37.07 38.78
N LYS A 171 -35.21 37.11 38.97
CA LYS A 171 -35.84 37.11 40.31
C LYS A 171 -35.78 35.74 41.00
N PHE A 172 -35.58 34.68 40.22
CA PHE A 172 -35.54 33.30 40.69
C PHE A 172 -34.50 32.49 39.91
N CYS A 173 -33.82 31.58 40.59
CA CYS A 173 -32.90 30.64 39.98
C CYS A 173 -33.68 29.64 39.13
N ARG A 174 -33.37 29.58 37.83
CA ARG A 174 -34.00 28.65 36.88
C ARG A 174 -33.70 27.18 37.17
N ASN A 175 -32.66 26.90 37.94
CA ASN A 175 -32.25 25.52 38.28
C ASN A 175 -32.97 24.98 39.53
N CYS A 176 -33.08 25.78 40.60
CA CYS A 176 -33.61 25.30 41.88
C CYS A 176 -34.87 26.03 42.36
N GLY A 177 -35.33 27.06 41.66
CA GLY A 177 -36.49 27.88 42.04
C GLY A 177 -36.24 28.85 43.21
N TYR A 178 -35.01 28.92 43.74
CA TYR A 178 -34.65 29.84 44.82
C TYR A 178 -34.78 31.30 44.39
N LYS A 179 -35.31 32.15 45.26
CA LYS A 179 -35.47 33.59 45.00
C LYS A 179 -34.13 34.30 45.22
N LEU A 180 -33.60 34.94 44.17
CA LEU A 180 -32.28 35.58 44.13
C LEU A 180 -32.29 37.00 44.71
#